data_AF-A0A7C5BEG1-F1
#
_entry.id   AF-A0A7C5BEG1-F1
#
_cell.length_a   1.000
_cell.length_b   1.000
_cell.length_c   1.000
_cell.angle_alpha   90.00
_cell.angle_beta   90.00
_cell.angle_gamma   90.00
#
_symmetry.space_group_name_H-M   'P 1'
#
loop_
_entity.id
_entity.type
_entity.pdbx_description
1 polymer ?
#
loop_
_entity_poly.entity_id
_entity_poly.type
_entity_poly.pdbx_seq_one_letter_code
_entity_poly.pdbx_strand_id
1 'polypeptide(L)'
;MEINKNKLINWLIVTTILLVIIYLSVFVRLSTLDAPTILDYDPWWYYRHALEIMNNNLIPPKWDYQTFYPPGRPYEVQLGFEYTMILFYKIAQLFFKNISFMFIAKISPL
;
A
#
# COMPACT_ATOMS: atom_id res chain seq x y z
N MET A 1 21.52 36.16 -9.50
CA MET A 1 20.66 35.75 -8.38
C MET A 1 21.55 35.01 -7.39
N GLU A 2 22.04 35.67 -6.34
CA GLU A 2 22.88 35.02 -5.33
C GLU A 2 22.02 34.11 -4.44
N ILE A 3 22.36 32.83 -4.39
CA ILE A 3 21.74 31.90 -3.45
C ILE A 3 22.27 32.25 -2.06
N ASN A 4 21.36 32.62 -1.16
CA ASN A 4 21.70 32.85 0.24
C ASN A 4 22.19 31.52 0.86
N LYS A 5 23.50 31.43 1.10
CA LYS A 5 24.16 30.21 1.60
C LYS A 5 23.54 29.68 2.89
N ASN A 6 23.14 30.56 3.81
CA ASN A 6 22.52 30.16 5.08
C ASN A 6 21.14 29.53 4.86
N LYS A 7 20.36 30.05 3.91
CA LYS A 7 19.06 29.48 3.54
C LYS A 7 19.23 28.10 2.90
N LEU A 8 20.24 27.91 2.04
CA LEU A 8 20.54 26.63 1.42
C LEU A 8 20.97 25.58 2.46
N ILE A 9 21.86 25.95 3.39
CA ILE A 9 22.30 25.06 4.47
C ILE A 9 21.12 24.63 5.34
N ASN A 10 20.27 25.57 5.75
CA ASN A 10 19.07 25.25 6.52
C ASN A 10 18.14 24.29 5.78
N TRP A 11 17.93 24.51 4.48
CA TRP A 11 17.12 23.62 3.66
C TRP A 11 17.70 22.20 3.60
N LEU A 12 19.02 22.08 3.36
CA LEU A 12 19.70 20.78 3.34
C LEU A 12 19.60 20.07 4.69
N ILE A 13 19.74 20.79 5.81
CA ILE A 13 19.59 20.22 7.15
C ILE A 13 18.17 19.69 7.34
N VAL A 14 17.15 20.50 7.04
CA VAL A 14 15.74 20.11 7.18
C VAL A 14 15.43 18.89 6.31
N THR A 15 15.83 18.90 5.04
CA THR A 15 15.62 17.77 4.14
C THR A 15 16.33 16.51 4.63
N THR A 16 17.56 16.63 5.13
CA THR A 16 18.30 15.49 5.69
C THR A 16 17.59 14.90 6.91
N ILE A 17 17.12 15.76 7.83
CA ILE A 17 16.37 15.31 9.02
C ILE A 17 15.09 14.57 8.58
N LEU A 18 14.35 15.11 7.62
CA LEU A 18 13.13 14.47 7.11
C LEU A 18 13.43 13.11 6.47
N LEU A 19 14.51 13.01 5.68
CA LEU A 19 14.93 11.74 5.08
C LEU A 19 15.32 10.71 6.15
N VAL A 20 15.99 11.13 7.22
CA VAL A 20 16.32 10.26 8.36
C VAL A 20 15.04 9.77 9.05
N ILE A 21 14.05 10.65 9.27
CA ILE A 21 12.77 10.26 9.88
C ILE A 21 12.01 9.25 9.01
N ILE A 22 11.93 9.48 7.69
CA ILE A 22 11.30 8.56 6.75
C ILE A 22 12.02 7.22 6.77
N TYR A 23 13.35 7.23 6.67
CA TYR A 23 14.18 6.02 6.71
C TYR A 23 13.95 5.22 7.99
N LEU A 24 13.99 5.86 9.16
CA LEU A 24 13.77 5.18 10.44
C LEU A 24 12.35 4.58 10.52
N SER A 25 11.35 5.31 10.04
CA SER A 25 9.95 4.84 10.04
C SER A 25 9.78 3.59 9.18
N VAL A 26 10.36 3.58 7.98
CA VAL A 26 10.33 2.42 7.07
C VAL A 26 11.17 1.27 7.63
N PHE A 27 12.36 1.56 8.16
CA PHE A 27 13.27 0.57 8.73
C PHE A 27 12.62 -0.20 9.89
N VAL A 28 12.02 0.51 10.85
CA VAL A 28 11.37 -0.14 12.01
C VAL A 28 10.27 -1.07 11.54
N ARG A 29 9.39 -0.64 10.64
CA ARG A 29 8.28 -1.47 10.14
C ARG A 29 8.75 -2.67 9.31
N LEU A 30 9.78 -2.50 8.48
CA LEU A 30 10.36 -3.59 7.70
C LEU A 30 11.12 -4.60 8.56
N SER A 31 11.79 -4.13 9.62
CA SER A 31 12.57 -5.00 10.52
C SER A 31 11.72 -6.03 11.25
N THR A 32 10.42 -5.77 11.38
CA THR A 32 9.43 -6.66 12.01
C THR A 32 8.55 -7.39 11.00
N LEU A 33 8.80 -7.27 9.70
CA LEU A 33 7.96 -7.85 8.64
C LEU A 33 8.52 -9.19 8.15
N ASP A 34 8.50 -10.20 9.00
CA ASP A 34 8.98 -11.56 8.71
C ASP A 34 7.87 -12.54 8.28
N ALA A 35 6.62 -12.24 8.63
CA ALA A 35 5.48 -13.11 8.33
C ALA A 35 5.28 -13.35 6.82
N PRO A 36 4.92 -14.56 6.37
CA PRO A 36 4.74 -14.86 4.94
C PRO A 36 3.50 -14.21 4.33
N THR A 37 2.57 -13.74 5.15
CA THR A 37 1.28 -13.16 4.75
C THR A 37 1.06 -11.80 5.38
N ILE A 38 -0.05 -11.15 5.03
CA ILE A 38 -0.53 -9.97 5.77
C ILE A 38 -0.95 -10.42 7.17
N LEU A 39 -0.64 -9.57 8.15
CA LEU A 39 -0.97 -9.78 9.57
C LEU A 39 -2.36 -9.21 9.89
N ASP A 40 -2.92 -9.67 11.01
CA ASP A 40 -4.26 -9.31 11.51
C ASP A 40 -5.41 -9.72 10.57
N TYR A 41 -6.65 -9.43 10.97
CA TYR A 41 -7.86 -9.88 10.25
C TYR A 41 -8.36 -8.83 9.24
N ASP A 42 -8.45 -7.56 9.63
CA ASP A 42 -8.98 -6.49 8.77
C ASP A 42 -8.20 -6.32 7.46
N PRO A 43 -6.85 -6.42 7.44
CA PRO A 43 -6.10 -6.29 6.19
C PRO A 43 -6.42 -7.36 5.14
N TRP A 44 -6.88 -8.54 5.54
CA TRP A 44 -7.33 -9.57 4.59
C TRP A 44 -8.58 -9.17 3.83
N TRP A 45 -9.47 -8.39 4.47
CA TRP A 45 -10.65 -7.86 3.81
C TRP A 45 -10.25 -6.93 2.65
N TYR A 46 -9.33 -5.99 2.91
CA TYR A 46 -8.79 -5.09 1.91
C TYR A 46 -8.04 -5.83 0.80
N TYR A 47 -7.23 -6.83 1.17
CA TYR A 47 -6.52 -7.67 0.21
C TYR A 47 -7.47 -8.37 -0.76
N ARG A 48 -8.52 -8.99 -0.23
CA ARG A 48 -9.55 -9.67 -1.04
C ARG A 48 -10.28 -8.68 -1.94
N HIS A 49 -10.73 -7.56 -1.39
CA HIS A 49 -11.43 -6.52 -2.16
C HIS A 49 -10.56 -5.96 -3.29
N ALA A 50 -9.26 -5.74 -3.02
CA ALA A 50 -8.34 -5.30 -4.04
C ALA A 50 -8.14 -6.34 -5.14
N LEU A 51 -8.08 -7.64 -4.81
CA LEU A 51 -8.06 -8.73 -5.80
C LEU A 51 -9.33 -8.74 -6.65
N GLU A 52 -10.51 -8.64 -6.02
CA GLU A 52 -11.80 -8.64 -6.70
C GLU A 52 -11.94 -7.45 -7.66
N ILE A 53 -11.56 -6.25 -7.21
CA ILE A 53 -11.51 -5.04 -8.05
C ILE A 53 -10.53 -5.22 -9.20
N MET A 54 -9.31 -5.71 -8.92
CA MET A 54 -8.27 -5.90 -9.94
C MET A 54 -8.69 -6.91 -11.00
N ASN A 55 -9.35 -8.00 -10.60
CA ASN A 55 -9.85 -9.03 -11.50
C ASN A 55 -11.14 -8.63 -12.22
N ASN A 56 -11.82 -7.59 -11.77
CA ASN A 56 -13.02 -7.03 -12.38
C ASN A 56 -12.75 -5.70 -13.11
N ASN A 57 -11.65 -5.63 -13.87
CA ASN A 57 -11.28 -4.46 -14.68
C ASN A 57 -11.22 -3.12 -13.91
N LEU A 58 -10.77 -3.15 -12.65
CA LEU A 58 -10.71 -1.99 -11.75
C LEU A 58 -12.09 -1.42 -11.36
N ILE A 59 -13.15 -2.20 -11.57
CA ILE A 59 -14.52 -1.84 -11.21
C ILE A 59 -14.92 -2.65 -9.97
N PRO A 60 -15.37 -2.02 -8.88
CA PRO A 60 -15.87 -2.75 -7.72
C PRO A 60 -17.10 -3.59 -8.08
N PRO A 61 -17.21 -4.84 -7.62
CA PRO A 61 -18.44 -5.60 -7.67
C PRO A 61 -19.60 -4.83 -7.02
N LYS A 62 -20.85 -5.21 -7.32
CA LYS A 62 -22.03 -4.63 -6.67
C LYS A 62 -22.44 -5.38 -5.40
N TRP A 63 -22.07 -6.65 -5.31
CA TRP A 63 -22.48 -7.55 -4.23
C TRP A 63 -21.30 -8.39 -3.77
N ASP A 64 -21.20 -8.57 -2.46
CA ASP A 64 -20.23 -9.44 -1.81
C ASP A 64 -20.95 -10.70 -1.32
N TYR A 65 -20.77 -11.79 -2.06
CA TYR A 65 -21.34 -13.10 -1.72
C TYR A 65 -20.52 -13.86 -0.68
N GLN A 66 -19.28 -13.42 -0.40
CA GLN A 66 -18.36 -14.13 0.48
C GLN A 66 -18.50 -13.71 1.94
N THR A 67 -19.14 -12.57 2.22
CA THR A 67 -19.40 -12.08 3.57
C THR A 67 -20.88 -12.17 3.90
N PHE A 68 -21.26 -12.54 5.14
CA PHE A 68 -22.66 -12.64 5.61
C PHE A 68 -23.52 -13.67 4.84
N TYR A 69 -23.01 -14.90 4.74
CA TYR A 69 -23.67 -16.01 4.05
C TYR A 69 -25.02 -16.42 4.69
N PRO A 70 -26.03 -16.76 3.88
CA PRO A 70 -26.74 -15.95 2.89
C PRO A 70 -27.61 -14.88 3.58
N PRO A 71 -27.92 -13.74 2.92
CA PRO A 71 -27.87 -13.52 1.46
C PRO A 71 -26.59 -12.86 0.93
N GLY A 72 -25.59 -12.60 1.76
CA GLY A 72 -24.47 -11.73 1.41
C GLY A 72 -24.71 -10.28 1.82
N ARG A 73 -23.94 -9.34 1.27
CA ARG A 73 -24.15 -7.90 1.47
C ARG A 73 -23.83 -7.06 0.22
N PRO A 74 -24.33 -5.82 0.13
CA PRO A 74 -23.82 -4.85 -0.84
C PRO A 74 -22.30 -4.69 -0.72
N TYR A 75 -21.63 -4.57 -1.86
CA TYR A 75 -20.19 -4.37 -1.87
C TYR A 75 -19.85 -2.97 -1.34
N GLU A 76 -18.97 -2.89 -0.35
CA GLU A 76 -18.49 -1.62 0.16
C GLU A 76 -17.42 -1.05 -0.76
N VAL A 77 -17.74 0.08 -1.39
CA VAL A 77 -16.82 0.76 -2.30
C VAL A 77 -15.90 1.68 -1.51
N GLN A 78 -14.66 1.26 -1.35
CA GLN A 78 -13.57 2.11 -0.86
C GLN A 78 -12.60 2.35 -2.02
N LEU A 79 -12.24 3.61 -2.26
CA LEU A 79 -11.39 4.02 -3.39
C LEU A 79 -9.93 4.28 -2.97
N GLY A 80 -9.61 4.03 -1.70
CA GLY A 80 -8.32 4.38 -1.12
C GLY A 80 -7.32 3.23 -1.18
N PHE A 81 -7.39 2.37 -0.17
CA PHE A 81 -6.31 1.43 0.12
C PHE A 81 -6.22 0.29 -0.92
N GLU A 82 -7.36 -0.19 -1.41
CA GLU A 82 -7.44 -1.23 -2.45
C GLU A 82 -6.76 -0.78 -3.74
N TYR A 83 -7.11 0.42 -4.23
CA TYR A 83 -6.52 0.97 -5.45
C TYR A 83 -5.05 1.32 -5.28
N THR A 84 -4.64 1.73 -4.08
CA THR A 84 -3.24 1.97 -3.74
C THR A 84 -2.42 0.67 -3.84
N MET A 85 -2.91 -0.43 -3.26
CA MET A 85 -2.29 -1.76 -3.40
C MET A 85 -2.20 -2.20 -4.87
N ILE A 86 -3.29 -2.05 -5.63
CA ILE A 86 -3.33 -2.42 -7.05
C ILE A 86 -2.31 -1.60 -7.84
N LEU A 87 -2.24 -0.28 -7.61
CA LEU A 87 -1.32 0.61 -8.28
C LEU A 87 0.13 0.21 -8.02
N PHE A 88 0.51 0.01 -6.76
CA PHE A 88 1.88 -0.42 -6.43
C PHE A 88 2.21 -1.78 -7.02
N TYR A 89 1.26 -2.70 -7.06
CA TYR A 89 1.47 -3.99 -7.69
C TYR A 89 1.71 -3.86 -9.20
N LYS A 90 0.88 -3.09 -9.90
CA LYS A 90 1.05 -2.86 -11.34
C LYS A 90 2.38 -2.18 -11.65
N ILE A 91 2.79 -1.18 -10.87
CA ILE A 91 4.10 -0.53 -11.02
C ILE A 91 5.21 -1.54 -10.79
N ALA A 92 5.16 -2.31 -9.71
CA ALA A 92 6.22 -3.27 -9.38
C ALA A 92 6.32 -4.40 -10.41
N GLN A 93 5.21 -4.84 -11.02
CA GLN A 93 5.22 -5.81 -12.11
C GLN A 93 6.00 -5.33 -13.34
N LEU A 94 6.14 -4.01 -13.56
CA LEU A 94 6.97 -3.46 -14.65
C LEU A 94 8.46 -3.76 -14.45
N PHE A 95 8.89 -3.87 -13.19
CA PHE A 95 10.30 -4.07 -12.83
C PHE A 95 10.60 -5.52 -12.39
N PHE A 96 9.62 -6.21 -11.82
CA PHE A 96 9.77 -7.54 -11.23
C PHE A 96 8.73 -8.53 -11.80
N LYS A 97 9.18 -9.43 -12.69
CA LYS A 97 8.29 -10.34 -13.42
C LYS A 97 7.49 -11.33 -12.56
N ASN A 98 7.99 -11.68 -11.38
CA ASN A 98 7.41 -12.72 -10.50
C ASN A 98 6.99 -12.16 -9.13
N ILE A 99 6.72 -10.86 -9.03
CA ILE A 99 6.25 -10.29 -7.78
C ILE A 99 4.82 -10.76 -7.48
N SER A 100 4.56 -11.19 -6.24
CA SER A 100 3.23 -11.63 -5.82
C SER A 100 2.40 -10.45 -5.31
N PHE A 101 1.08 -10.52 -5.49
CA PHE A 101 0.17 -9.51 -4.93
C PHE A 101 0.23 -9.49 -3.40
N MET A 102 0.36 -10.66 -2.77
CA MET A 102 0.58 -10.81 -1.33
C MET A 102 1.80 -10.03 -0.84
N PHE A 103 2.92 -10.09 -1.57
CA PHE A 103 4.12 -9.34 -1.20
C PHE A 103 3.86 -7.84 -1.20
N ILE A 104 3.18 -7.32 -2.23
CA ILE A 104 2.81 -5.90 -2.29
C ILE A 104 1.84 -5.52 -1.18
N ALA A 105 0.83 -6.35 -0.92
CA ALA A 105 -0.15 -6.08 0.11
C ALA A 105 0.49 -6.01 1.51
N LYS A 106 1.50 -6.85 1.79
CA LYS A 106 2.29 -6.77 3.03
C LYS A 106 3.04 -5.44 3.19
N ILE A 107 3.58 -4.89 2.12
CA ILE A 107 4.41 -3.68 2.16
C ILE A 107 3.61 -2.39 1.91
N SER A 108 2.40 -2.48 1.39
CA SER A 108 1.54 -1.33 1.11
C SER A 108 1.18 -0.43 2.31
N PRO A 109 1.17 -0.90 3.58
CA PRO A 109 0.97 -0.04 4.75
C PRO A 109 2.25 0.66 5.24
N LEU A 110 3.41 0.42 4.60
CA LEU A 110 4.71 1.00 5.00
C LEU A 110 4.84 2.45 4.59
#